data_AF-A0AAU5KVU6-F1
#
_entry.id   AF-A0AAU5KVU6-F1
#
_cell.length_a   1.000
_cell.length_b   1.000
_cell.length_c   1.000
_cell.angle_alpha   90.00
_cell.angle_beta   90.00
_cell.angle_gamma   90.00
#
_symmetry.space_group_name_H-M   'P 1'
#
loop_
_entity.id
_entity.type
_entity.pdbx_description
1 polymer ?
#
loop_
_entity_poly.entity_id
_entity_poly.type
_entity_poly.pdbx_seq_one_letter_code
_entity_poly.pdbx_strand_id
1 'polypeptide(L)'
;MTTDRPQTPLRVVLTDLNAPVVEAWRAAFADTPEIEIRQGSILDEVVDAWVSPTNSRGRMDGGVDAAVKRHLGAGIQLRVQRAIRDRFAGALPVGSAVCVPSGATNPTFLISAPTMQESSQNVSETLNVALACAAAFQAVHRQNTAAPGSIRSVALVGMGARTGRVPARVCANLMWTGYTLFNDHTFEDDDDLRATITAQLHDLESAPPAQRIRITPPARRTGRR
;
A
#
# COMPACT_ATOMS: atom_id res chain seq x y z
N MET A 1 13.57 12.81 26.40
CA MET A 1 12.28 12.23 26.83
C MET A 1 11.45 12.04 25.58
N THR A 2 11.38 10.83 25.05
CA THR A 2 10.49 10.48 23.93
C THR A 2 9.08 10.37 24.49
N THR A 3 8.29 11.43 24.34
CA THR A 3 6.87 11.42 24.67
C THR A 3 6.17 10.53 23.67
N ASP A 4 5.88 9.31 24.11
CA ASP A 4 4.99 8.35 23.47
C ASP A 4 3.57 8.94 23.49
N ARG A 5 3.24 9.79 22.51
CA ARG A 5 1.86 10.23 22.32
C ARG A 5 1.11 9.04 21.73
N PRO A 6 -0.04 8.64 22.31
CA PRO A 6 -0.85 7.57 21.73
C PRO A 6 -1.24 7.98 20.31
N GLN A 7 -0.67 7.32 19.30
CA GLN A 7 -1.11 7.45 17.93
C GLN A 7 -2.58 7.02 17.89
N THR A 8 -3.47 7.92 17.48
CA THR A 8 -4.86 7.56 17.20
C THR A 8 -4.84 6.44 16.15
N PRO A 9 -5.59 5.34 16.35
CA PRO A 9 -5.59 4.23 15.40
C PRO A 9 -5.98 4.74 14.00
N LEU A 10 -5.19 4.36 12.99
CA LEU A 10 -5.45 4.70 11.60
C LEU A 10 -6.74 3.98 11.16
N ARG A 11 -7.73 4.73 10.69
CA ARG A 11 -8.93 4.14 10.06
C ARG A 11 -8.56 3.62 8.68
N VAL A 12 -8.73 2.33 8.43
CA VAL A 12 -8.37 1.71 7.14
C VAL A 12 -9.64 1.19 6.46
N VAL A 13 -9.81 1.55 5.19
CA VAL A 13 -10.89 1.08 4.33
C VAL A 13 -10.33 0.27 3.17
N LEU A 14 -10.77 -0.97 3.01
CA LEU A 14 -10.55 -1.77 1.80
C LEU A 14 -11.80 -1.69 0.94
N THR A 15 -11.67 -1.17 -0.27
CA THR A 15 -12.80 -0.96 -1.19
C THR A 15 -12.43 -1.40 -2.61
N ASP A 16 -13.28 -2.19 -3.24
CA ASP A 16 -13.07 -2.57 -4.65
C ASP A 16 -14.40 -2.83 -5.36
N LEU A 17 -14.41 -2.63 -6.68
CA LEU A 17 -15.54 -2.99 -7.54
C LEU A 17 -15.60 -4.51 -7.78
N ASN A 18 -14.48 -5.21 -7.60
CA ASN A 18 -14.33 -6.64 -7.84
C ASN A 18 -14.83 -7.46 -6.62
N ALA A 19 -16.06 -7.97 -6.71
CA ALA A 19 -16.69 -8.77 -5.66
C ALA A 19 -15.81 -9.95 -5.17
N PRO A 20 -15.19 -10.78 -6.04
CA PRO A 20 -14.22 -11.80 -5.61
C PRO A 20 -13.10 -11.30 -4.68
N VAL A 21 -12.56 -10.10 -4.93
CA VAL A 21 -11.53 -9.49 -4.07
C VAL A 21 -12.12 -9.09 -2.72
N VAL A 22 -13.31 -8.48 -2.73
CA VAL A 22 -14.01 -8.08 -1.52
C VAL A 22 -14.35 -9.28 -0.63
N GLU A 23 -14.86 -10.38 -1.21
CA GLU A 23 -15.12 -11.61 -0.46
C GLU A 23 -13.83 -12.22 0.10
N ALA A 24 -12.74 -12.21 -0.68
CA ALA A 24 -11.45 -12.69 -0.22
C ALA A 24 -10.90 -11.86 0.96
N TRP A 25 -11.09 -10.54 0.95
CA TRP A 25 -10.74 -9.70 2.10
C TRP A 25 -11.55 -10.04 3.34
N ARG A 26 -12.88 -10.24 3.20
CA ARG A 26 -13.71 -10.62 4.36
C ARG A 26 -13.21 -11.89 5.03
N ALA A 27 -12.72 -12.86 4.25
CA ALA A 27 -12.10 -14.06 4.80
C ALA A 27 -10.71 -13.79 5.41
N ALA A 28 -9.84 -13.04 4.73
CA ALA A 28 -8.46 -12.81 5.16
C ALA A 28 -8.36 -11.93 6.43
N PHE A 29 -9.25 -10.96 6.56
CA PHE A 29 -9.31 -9.97 7.65
C PHE A 29 -10.43 -10.28 8.68
N ALA A 30 -10.97 -11.50 8.71
CA ALA A 30 -12.08 -11.87 9.60
C ALA A 30 -11.79 -11.66 11.10
N ASP A 31 -10.51 -11.70 11.49
CA ASP A 31 -10.01 -11.47 12.85
C ASP A 31 -9.44 -10.04 13.05
N THR A 32 -9.70 -9.13 12.12
CA THR A 32 -9.21 -7.74 12.11
C THR A 32 -10.41 -6.78 11.99
N PRO A 33 -11.29 -6.71 13.02
CA PRO A 33 -12.60 -6.02 12.93
C PRO A 33 -12.50 -4.50 12.74
N GLU A 34 -11.33 -3.90 12.95
CA GLU A 34 -11.05 -2.48 12.72
C GLU A 34 -10.93 -2.11 11.23
N ILE A 35 -10.75 -3.09 10.35
CA ILE A 35 -10.71 -2.87 8.90
C ILE A 35 -12.12 -2.80 8.34
N GLU A 36 -12.45 -1.67 7.72
CA GLU A 36 -13.71 -1.53 7.00
C GLU A 36 -13.58 -2.13 5.60
N ILE A 37 -14.48 -3.04 5.23
CA ILE A 37 -14.48 -3.67 3.91
C ILE A 37 -15.76 -3.25 3.16
N ARG A 38 -15.59 -2.62 2.01
CA ARG A 38 -16.67 -2.10 1.16
C ARG A 38 -16.55 -2.65 -0.25
N GLN A 39 -17.70 -2.87 -0.90
CA GLN A 39 -17.73 -3.12 -2.34
C GLN A 39 -18.16 -1.82 -3.01
N GLY A 40 -17.24 -1.19 -3.73
CA GLY A 40 -17.44 0.17 -4.23
C GLY A 40 -16.21 0.73 -4.93
N SER A 41 -16.34 1.96 -5.42
CA SER A 41 -15.22 2.69 -6.00
C SER A 41 -14.44 3.39 -4.88
N ILE A 42 -13.12 3.41 -4.98
CA ILE A 42 -12.30 4.24 -4.09
C ILE A 42 -12.65 5.73 -4.19
N LEU A 43 -13.22 6.16 -5.31
CA LEU A 43 -13.66 7.53 -5.53
C LEU A 43 -14.83 7.94 -4.61
N ASP A 44 -15.56 6.97 -4.07
CA ASP A 44 -16.69 7.20 -3.17
C ASP A 44 -16.24 7.30 -1.70
N GLU A 45 -14.97 6.97 -1.40
CA GLU A 45 -14.45 6.96 -0.04
C GLU A 45 -14.03 8.36 0.40
N VAL A 46 -14.58 8.78 1.55
CA VAL A 46 -14.21 10.01 2.25
C VAL A 46 -13.15 9.69 3.30
N VAL A 47 -11.88 9.90 2.92
CA VAL A 47 -10.69 9.58 3.73
C VAL A 47 -9.57 10.58 3.45
N ASP A 48 -8.59 10.66 4.34
CA ASP A 48 -7.48 11.61 4.20
C ASP A 48 -6.54 11.22 3.06
N ALA A 49 -6.37 9.92 2.79
CA ALA A 49 -5.50 9.41 1.75
C ALA A 49 -6.12 8.26 0.93
N TRP A 50 -5.92 8.28 -0.39
CA TRP A 50 -6.14 7.12 -1.25
C TRP A 50 -4.81 6.45 -1.60
N VAL A 51 -4.78 5.12 -1.65
CA VAL A 51 -3.65 4.35 -2.16
C VAL A 51 -3.94 3.89 -3.59
N SER A 52 -3.04 4.24 -4.51
CA SER A 52 -3.13 3.82 -5.91
C SER A 52 -2.03 2.81 -6.25
N PRO A 53 -2.40 1.56 -6.61
CA PRO A 53 -1.46 0.54 -7.08
C PRO A 53 -1.03 0.85 -8.52
N THR A 54 0.21 1.33 -8.68
CA THR A 54 0.72 1.82 -9.96
C THR A 54 1.85 0.95 -10.54
N ASN A 55 2.53 1.46 -11.56
CA ASN A 55 3.82 0.98 -12.08
C ASN A 55 4.98 1.87 -11.58
N SER A 56 6.22 1.38 -11.69
CA SER A 56 7.42 2.12 -11.26
C SER A 56 7.63 3.49 -11.91
N ARG A 57 6.94 3.80 -13.02
CA ARG A 57 7.01 5.12 -13.68
C ARG A 57 5.91 6.09 -13.23
N GLY A 58 5.04 5.68 -12.31
CA GLY A 58 3.89 6.47 -11.84
C GLY A 58 2.93 6.85 -12.96
N ARG A 59 2.82 6.03 -14.01
CA ARG A 59 1.86 6.26 -15.11
C ARG A 59 0.48 5.81 -14.67
N MET A 60 -0.50 6.72 -14.74
CA MET A 60 -1.84 6.49 -14.24
C MET A 60 -2.85 6.29 -15.39
N ASP A 61 -2.56 5.34 -16.28
CA ASP A 61 -3.25 5.20 -17.58
C ASP A 61 -4.31 4.09 -17.63
N GLY A 62 -4.39 3.24 -16.60
CA GLY A 62 -5.34 2.13 -16.57
C GLY A 62 -6.00 1.91 -15.21
N GLY A 63 -7.11 1.17 -15.20
CA GLY A 63 -7.79 0.72 -13.99
C GLY A 63 -8.14 1.85 -13.01
N VAL A 64 -7.86 1.61 -11.72
CA VAL A 64 -8.08 2.58 -10.65
C VAL A 64 -7.24 3.84 -10.83
N ASP A 65 -6.00 3.70 -11.29
CA ASP A 65 -5.05 4.79 -11.55
C ASP A 65 -5.65 5.81 -12.55
N ALA A 66 -6.24 5.33 -13.65
CA ALA A 66 -6.93 6.18 -14.61
C ALA A 66 -8.18 6.85 -14.03
N ALA A 67 -8.94 6.14 -13.20
CA ALA A 67 -10.13 6.68 -12.54
C ALA A 67 -9.76 7.81 -11.56
N VAL A 68 -8.73 7.60 -10.73
CA VAL A 68 -8.17 8.60 -9.82
C VAL A 68 -7.64 9.80 -10.60
N LYS A 69 -6.86 9.59 -11.68
CA LYS A 69 -6.36 10.69 -12.53
C LYS A 69 -7.51 11.51 -13.15
N ARG A 70 -8.57 10.85 -13.61
CA ARG A 70 -9.74 11.53 -14.17
C ARG A 70 -10.49 12.35 -13.11
N HIS A 71 -10.56 11.84 -11.88
CA HIS A 71 -11.23 12.51 -10.77
C HIS A 71 -10.42 13.71 -10.23
N LEU A 72 -9.12 13.54 -9.98
CA LEU A 72 -8.25 14.58 -9.40
C LEU A 72 -7.62 15.52 -10.44
N GLY A 73 -7.78 15.21 -11.72
CA GLY A 73 -7.19 15.94 -12.84
C GLY A 73 -5.76 15.49 -13.17
N ALA A 74 -5.32 15.74 -14.41
CA ALA A 74 -4.04 15.26 -14.94
C ALA A 74 -2.80 15.72 -14.14
N GLY A 75 -2.91 16.80 -13.38
CA GLY A 75 -1.84 17.30 -12.51
C GLY A 75 -1.41 16.31 -11.43
N ILE A 76 -2.28 15.38 -11.01
CA ILE A 76 -1.92 14.39 -9.98
C ILE A 76 -0.79 13.47 -10.44
N GLN A 77 -0.83 13.02 -11.69
CA GLN A 77 0.23 12.19 -12.27
C GLN A 77 1.55 12.95 -12.31
N LEU A 78 1.54 14.24 -12.65
CA LEU A 78 2.74 15.07 -12.68
C LEU A 78 3.37 15.22 -11.30
N ARG A 79 2.55 15.34 -10.24
CA ARG A 79 3.03 15.38 -8.84
C ARG A 79 3.65 14.05 -8.42
N VAL A 80 2.98 12.93 -8.71
CA VAL A 80 3.50 11.58 -8.46
C VAL A 80 4.84 11.40 -9.18
N GLN A 81 4.89 11.67 -10.47
CA GLN A 81 6.12 11.52 -11.26
C GLN A 81 7.25 12.45 -10.81
N ARG A 82 6.92 13.67 -10.34
CA ARG A 82 7.91 14.55 -9.71
C ARG A 82 8.47 13.93 -8.43
N ALA A 83 7.60 13.48 -7.52
CA ALA A 83 8.04 12.83 -6.28
C ALA A 83 8.90 11.57 -6.55
N ILE A 84 8.56 10.80 -7.59
CA ILE A 84 9.36 9.64 -8.03
C ILE A 84 10.74 10.08 -8.56
N ARG A 85 10.81 11.15 -9.36
CA ARG A 85 12.09 11.68 -9.84
C ARG A 85 12.96 12.16 -8.69
N ASP A 86 12.38 12.94 -7.79
CA ASP A 86 13.12 13.60 -6.71
C ASP A 86 13.65 12.60 -5.68
N ARG A 87 12.90 11.52 -5.41
CA ARG A 87 13.27 10.52 -4.38
C ARG A 87 13.91 9.24 -4.92
N PHE A 88 13.64 8.88 -6.18
CA PHE A 88 13.99 7.56 -6.72
C PHE A 88 14.58 7.65 -8.14
N ALA A 89 15.15 8.79 -8.51
CA ALA A 89 15.80 9.01 -9.82
C ALA A 89 14.92 8.64 -11.04
N GLY A 90 13.59 8.68 -10.88
CA GLY A 90 12.63 8.47 -11.97
C GLY A 90 12.09 7.04 -12.12
N ALA A 91 12.41 6.13 -11.19
CA ALA A 91 11.82 4.79 -11.13
C ALA A 91 11.53 4.38 -9.68
N LEU A 92 10.26 4.30 -9.30
CA LEU A 92 9.81 3.91 -7.96
C LEU A 92 9.93 2.38 -7.77
N PRO A 93 10.78 1.88 -6.86
CA PRO A 93 10.91 0.45 -6.64
C PRO A 93 9.63 -0.16 -6.06
N VAL A 94 9.34 -1.41 -6.42
CA VAL A 94 8.31 -2.19 -5.70
C VAL A 94 8.76 -2.37 -4.25
N GLY A 95 7.87 -2.10 -3.30
CA GLY A 95 8.23 -2.01 -1.88
C GLY A 95 8.65 -0.60 -1.43
N SER A 96 8.42 0.42 -2.27
CA SER A 96 8.52 1.82 -1.90
C SER A 96 7.22 2.55 -2.26
N ALA A 97 6.98 3.71 -1.66
CA ALA A 97 5.81 4.53 -1.99
C ALA A 97 6.12 6.04 -1.91
N VAL A 98 5.39 6.81 -2.70
CA VAL A 98 5.37 8.28 -2.62
C VAL A 98 4.02 8.77 -2.15
N CYS A 99 4.00 9.65 -1.16
CA CYS A 99 2.81 10.37 -0.72
C CYS A 99 2.88 11.79 -1.29
N VAL A 100 1.84 12.23 -1.98
CA VAL A 100 1.75 13.58 -2.55
C VAL A 100 0.42 14.24 -2.20
N PRO A 101 0.36 15.57 -2.05
CA PRO A 101 -0.90 16.28 -1.96
C PRO A 101 -1.74 16.05 -3.23
N SER A 102 -3.00 15.68 -3.06
CA SER A 102 -3.93 15.43 -4.17
C SER A 102 -4.30 16.72 -4.90
N GLY A 103 -4.33 17.85 -4.17
CA GLY A 103 -4.90 19.12 -4.62
C GLY A 103 -6.42 19.21 -4.49
N ALA A 104 -7.06 18.22 -3.86
CA ALA A 104 -8.49 18.18 -3.55
C ALA A 104 -8.72 18.16 -2.03
N THR A 105 -9.96 18.40 -1.60
CA THR A 105 -10.37 18.24 -0.20
C THR A 105 -10.57 16.77 0.18
N ASN A 106 -10.96 15.93 -0.78
CA ASN A 106 -11.10 14.48 -0.60
C ASN A 106 -10.55 13.71 -1.81
N PRO A 107 -9.53 12.85 -1.64
CA PRO A 107 -8.69 12.74 -0.46
C PRO A 107 -7.76 13.96 -0.38
N THR A 108 -7.14 14.23 0.77
CA THR A 108 -6.09 15.27 0.86
C THR A 108 -4.77 14.79 0.26
N PHE A 109 -4.49 13.49 0.35
CA PHE A 109 -3.27 12.85 -0.13
C PHE A 109 -3.56 11.72 -1.12
N LEU A 110 -2.64 11.53 -2.06
CA LEU A 110 -2.54 10.32 -2.86
C LEU A 110 -1.22 9.63 -2.54
N ILE A 111 -1.30 8.35 -2.16
CA ILE A 111 -0.15 7.48 -1.95
C ILE A 111 -0.04 6.56 -3.17
N SER A 112 1.08 6.66 -3.88
CA SER A 112 1.38 5.84 -5.04
C SER A 112 2.38 4.76 -4.64
N ALA A 113 1.96 3.49 -4.76
CA ALA A 113 2.77 2.32 -4.43
C ALA A 113 2.77 1.36 -5.62
N PRO A 114 3.93 1.04 -6.22
CA PRO A 114 3.95 0.25 -7.44
C PRO A 114 3.81 -1.24 -7.11
N THR A 115 2.91 -1.89 -7.83
CA THR A 115 2.73 -3.36 -7.77
C THR A 115 3.46 -4.07 -8.92
N MET A 116 3.99 -3.29 -9.86
CA MET A 116 4.67 -3.76 -11.06
C MET A 116 5.74 -2.76 -11.50
N GLN A 117 6.76 -3.22 -12.21
CA GLN A 117 7.77 -2.33 -12.78
C GLN A 117 7.24 -1.66 -14.04
N GLU A 118 6.66 -2.47 -14.92
CA GLU A 118 6.05 -2.03 -16.17
C GLU A 118 4.55 -2.25 -16.15
N SER A 119 3.82 -1.40 -16.86
CA SER A 119 2.37 -1.55 -17.01
C SER A 119 2.03 -2.91 -17.60
N SER A 120 1.00 -3.57 -17.06
CA SER A 120 0.52 -4.87 -17.55
C SER A 120 1.44 -6.06 -17.30
N GLN A 121 2.44 -5.93 -16.41
CA GLN A 121 3.24 -7.05 -15.95
C GLN A 121 2.38 -8.04 -15.15
N ASN A 122 2.52 -9.34 -15.44
CA ASN A 122 1.96 -10.38 -14.59
C ASN A 122 2.80 -10.49 -13.30
N VAL A 123 2.13 -10.38 -12.16
CA VAL A 123 2.76 -10.39 -10.83
C VAL A 123 2.12 -11.44 -9.91
N SER A 124 1.38 -12.40 -10.48
CA SER A 124 0.67 -13.47 -9.76
C SER A 124 1.57 -14.35 -8.90
N GLU A 125 2.84 -14.49 -9.29
CA GLU A 125 3.84 -15.34 -8.64
C GLU A 125 4.90 -14.50 -7.89
N THR A 126 4.52 -13.30 -7.42
CA THR A 126 5.45 -12.37 -6.76
C THR A 126 4.91 -11.87 -5.42
N LEU A 127 5.81 -11.33 -4.60
CA LEU A 127 5.48 -10.66 -3.34
C LEU A 127 5.09 -9.19 -3.51
N ASN A 128 4.94 -8.71 -4.75
CA ASN A 128 4.77 -7.29 -5.04
C ASN A 128 3.56 -6.67 -4.33
N VAL A 129 2.48 -7.43 -4.15
CA VAL A 129 1.29 -6.95 -3.43
C VAL A 129 1.60 -6.70 -1.96
N ALA A 130 2.30 -7.62 -1.28
CA ALA A 130 2.67 -7.44 0.13
C ALA A 130 3.65 -6.26 0.30
N LEU A 131 4.65 -6.18 -0.59
CA LEU A 131 5.62 -5.10 -0.62
C LEU A 131 4.96 -3.74 -0.84
N ALA A 132 4.08 -3.61 -1.84
CA ALA A 132 3.36 -2.38 -2.12
C ALA A 132 2.42 -1.99 -0.97
N CYS A 133 1.77 -2.97 -0.34
CA CYS A 133 0.86 -2.74 0.79
C CYS A 133 1.61 -2.16 1.97
N ALA A 134 2.68 -2.83 2.38
CA ALA A 134 3.51 -2.36 3.48
C ALA A 134 4.12 -0.98 3.17
N ALA A 135 4.59 -0.75 1.95
CA ALA A 135 5.16 0.53 1.55
C ALA A 135 4.14 1.68 1.60
N ALA A 136 2.90 1.44 1.17
CA ALA A 136 1.83 2.44 1.24
C ALA A 136 1.55 2.86 2.70
N PHE A 137 1.51 1.88 3.59
CA PHE A 137 1.35 2.09 5.02
C PHE A 137 2.56 2.79 5.67
N GLN A 138 3.79 2.45 5.28
CA GLN A 138 4.98 3.19 5.73
C GLN A 138 4.97 4.64 5.25
N ALA A 139 4.44 4.93 4.06
CA ALA A 139 4.26 6.30 3.60
C ALA A 139 3.28 7.09 4.50
N VAL A 140 2.24 6.45 5.05
CA VAL A 140 1.35 7.07 6.06
C VAL A 140 2.13 7.42 7.32
N HIS A 141 2.96 6.50 7.84
CA HIS A 141 3.81 6.79 9.01
C HIS A 141 4.75 7.96 8.75
N ARG A 142 5.48 7.96 7.64
CA ARG A 142 6.42 9.04 7.29
C ARG A 142 5.70 10.38 7.17
N GLN A 143 4.54 10.41 6.54
CA GLN A 143 3.71 11.61 6.42
C GLN A 143 3.24 12.10 7.80
N ASN A 144 2.83 11.20 8.69
CA ASN A 144 2.44 11.56 10.06
C ASN A 144 3.62 11.92 10.97
N THR A 145 4.82 11.43 10.71
CA THR A 145 6.04 11.92 11.40
C THR A 145 6.35 13.36 10.99
N ALA A 146 6.23 13.69 9.70
CA ALA A 146 6.46 15.05 9.20
C ALA A 146 5.34 16.03 9.59
N ALA A 147 4.08 15.58 9.54
CA ALA A 147 2.90 16.37 9.90
C ALA A 147 1.94 15.50 10.74
N PRO A 148 2.09 15.50 12.07
CA PRO A 148 1.29 14.68 12.98
C PRO A 148 -0.22 14.82 12.77
N GLY A 149 -0.89 13.68 12.55
CA GLY A 149 -2.34 13.62 12.35
C GLY A 149 -2.83 14.09 10.98
N SER A 150 -1.93 14.30 10.02
CA SER A 150 -2.30 14.69 8.65
C SER A 150 -3.01 13.58 7.87
N ILE A 151 -2.75 12.31 8.19
CA ILE A 151 -3.49 11.17 7.68
C ILE A 151 -4.01 10.35 8.87
N ARG A 152 -5.32 10.36 9.09
CA ARG A 152 -6.01 9.56 10.11
C ARG A 152 -6.89 8.48 9.50
N SER A 153 -7.09 8.54 8.19
CA SER A 153 -7.86 7.56 7.43
C SER A 153 -7.26 7.32 6.04
N VAL A 154 -7.26 6.06 5.60
CA VAL A 154 -6.73 5.65 4.30
C VAL A 154 -7.65 4.63 3.63
N ALA A 155 -7.82 4.73 2.32
CA ALA A 155 -8.51 3.73 1.50
C ALA A 155 -7.55 3.04 0.53
N LEU A 156 -7.67 1.72 0.40
CA LEU A 156 -6.91 0.88 -0.51
C LEU A 156 -7.84 0.03 -1.37
N VAL A 157 -7.41 -0.28 -2.59
CA VAL A 157 -8.09 -1.22 -3.49
C VAL A 157 -7.36 -2.56 -3.60
N GLY A 158 -7.93 -3.51 -4.34
CA GLY A 158 -7.33 -4.79 -4.70
C GLY A 158 -6.04 -4.62 -5.48
N MET A 159 -4.91 -4.70 -4.79
CA MET A 159 -3.61 -4.46 -5.39
C MET A 159 -3.16 -5.68 -6.21
N GLY A 160 -2.87 -5.48 -7.51
CA GLY A 160 -2.42 -6.54 -8.41
C GLY A 160 -3.52 -7.51 -8.90
N ALA A 161 -4.74 -7.45 -8.37
CA ALA A 161 -5.78 -8.44 -8.64
C ALA A 161 -6.34 -8.44 -10.08
N ARG A 162 -6.28 -7.30 -10.78
CA ARG A 162 -6.79 -7.15 -12.15
C ARG A 162 -5.67 -7.30 -13.17
N THR A 163 -4.95 -6.21 -13.42
CA THR A 163 -3.89 -6.14 -14.42
C THR A 163 -2.73 -7.08 -14.09
N GLY A 164 -2.43 -7.23 -12.79
CA GLY A 164 -1.37 -8.11 -12.31
C GLY A 164 -1.72 -9.59 -12.23
N ARG A 165 -2.98 -9.96 -12.53
CA ARG A 165 -3.51 -11.34 -12.53
C ARG A 165 -3.35 -12.11 -11.21
N VAL A 166 -3.14 -11.39 -10.11
CA VAL A 166 -3.06 -12.02 -8.78
C VAL A 166 -4.44 -12.58 -8.41
N PRO A 167 -4.58 -13.87 -8.08
CA PRO A 167 -5.85 -14.42 -7.63
C PRO A 167 -6.39 -13.67 -6.41
N ALA A 168 -7.70 -13.44 -6.32
CA ALA A 168 -8.32 -12.63 -5.27
C ALA A 168 -7.90 -13.05 -3.85
N ARG A 169 -7.86 -14.36 -3.57
CA ARG A 169 -7.40 -14.90 -2.30
C ARG A 169 -5.93 -14.60 -2.00
N VAL A 170 -5.05 -14.73 -3.00
CA VAL A 170 -3.62 -14.40 -2.88
C VAL A 170 -3.46 -12.91 -2.60
N CYS A 171 -4.18 -12.06 -3.35
CA CYS A 171 -4.19 -10.62 -3.16
C CYS A 171 -4.59 -10.25 -1.71
N ALA A 172 -5.69 -10.82 -1.21
CA ALA A 172 -6.17 -10.56 0.14
C ALA A 172 -5.16 -10.98 1.22
N ASN A 173 -4.56 -12.17 1.08
CA ASN A 173 -3.54 -12.66 2.02
C ASN A 173 -2.27 -11.81 2.00
N LEU A 174 -1.79 -11.39 0.83
CA LEU A 174 -0.61 -10.53 0.71
C LEU A 174 -0.88 -9.12 1.25
N MET A 175 -2.09 -8.58 1.04
CA MET A 175 -2.48 -7.31 1.66
C MET A 175 -2.55 -7.42 3.19
N TRP A 176 -3.09 -8.51 3.73
CA TRP A 176 -3.09 -8.78 5.17
C TRP A 176 -1.67 -8.89 5.74
N THR A 177 -0.77 -9.54 5.00
CA THR A 177 0.66 -9.64 5.34
C THR A 177 1.29 -8.25 5.45
N GLY A 178 1.04 -7.36 4.48
CA GLY A 178 1.54 -5.98 4.52
C GLY A 178 0.92 -5.12 5.62
N TYR A 179 -0.37 -5.30 5.90
CA TYR A 179 -1.09 -4.59 6.98
C TYR A 179 -0.56 -4.96 8.38
N THR A 180 -0.40 -6.25 8.65
CA THR A 180 0.09 -6.71 9.97
C THR A 180 1.50 -6.21 10.26
N LEU A 181 2.38 -6.21 9.24
CA LEU A 181 3.72 -5.64 9.38
C LEU A 181 3.69 -4.13 9.69
N PHE A 182 2.76 -3.38 9.09
CA PHE A 182 2.55 -1.97 9.41
C PHE A 182 2.16 -1.74 10.87
N ASN A 183 1.20 -2.52 11.38
CA ASN A 183 0.74 -2.37 12.76
C ASN A 183 1.83 -2.72 13.78
N ASP A 184 2.71 -3.65 13.42
CA ASP A 184 3.75 -4.16 14.32
C ASP A 184 5.07 -3.34 14.23
N HIS A 185 5.33 -2.63 13.13
CA HIS A 185 6.61 -1.95 12.90
C HIS A 185 6.58 -0.75 11.94
N THR A 186 7.36 0.28 12.28
CA THR A 186 7.67 1.40 11.38
C THR A 186 9.10 1.29 10.86
N PHE A 187 9.26 1.34 9.54
CA PHE A 187 10.55 1.34 8.86
C PHE A 187 10.92 2.75 8.41
N GLU A 188 12.11 3.20 8.80
CA GLU A 188 12.67 4.47 8.31
C GLU A 188 13.13 4.36 6.86
N ASP A 189 13.62 3.18 6.45
CA ASP A 189 14.16 2.91 5.13
C ASP A 189 13.29 1.90 4.34
N ASP A 190 13.11 2.18 3.05
CA ASP A 190 12.40 1.29 2.12
C ASP A 190 13.22 0.02 1.85
N ASP A 191 14.55 0.07 1.96
CA ASP A 191 15.41 -1.10 1.69
C ASP A 191 15.32 -2.13 2.83
N ASP A 192 15.31 -1.67 4.09
CA ASP A 192 15.08 -2.52 5.27
C ASP A 192 13.70 -3.19 5.24
N LEU A 193 12.67 -2.47 4.79
CA LEU A 193 11.33 -3.02 4.58
C LEU A 193 11.36 -4.16 3.56
N ARG A 194 11.97 -3.92 2.38
CA ARG A 194 12.07 -4.94 1.32
C ARG A 194 12.86 -6.15 1.77
N ALA A 195 13.99 -5.94 2.45
CA ALA A 195 14.82 -7.02 2.99
C ALA A 195 14.04 -7.86 4.00
N THR A 196 13.29 -7.23 4.92
CA THR A 196 12.49 -7.93 5.94
C THR A 196 11.42 -8.81 5.33
N ILE A 197 10.62 -8.27 4.39
CA ILE A 197 9.56 -9.01 3.73
C ILE A 197 10.14 -10.14 2.90
N THR A 198 11.17 -9.84 2.10
CA THR A 198 11.78 -10.84 1.21
C THR A 198 12.41 -11.97 2.00
N ALA A 199 13.15 -11.70 3.08
CA ALA A 199 13.81 -12.74 3.87
C ALA A 199 12.85 -13.76 4.50
N GLN A 200 11.61 -13.35 4.80
CA GLN A 200 10.62 -14.20 5.47
C GLN A 200 9.59 -14.82 4.53
N LEU A 201 9.49 -14.27 3.32
CA LEU A 201 8.58 -14.75 2.29
C LEU A 201 9.34 -15.34 1.10
N HIS A 202 10.68 -15.42 1.11
CA HIS A 202 11.45 -16.03 0.03
C HIS A 202 11.04 -17.50 -0.21
N ASP A 203 10.65 -18.20 0.84
CA ASP A 203 10.16 -19.59 0.75
C ASP A 203 8.71 -19.68 0.22
N LEU A 204 8.00 -18.56 0.02
CA LEU A 204 6.64 -18.56 -0.55
C LEU A 204 6.56 -18.94 -2.02
N GLU A 205 7.68 -18.99 -2.76
CA GLU A 205 7.67 -19.66 -4.08
C GLU A 205 7.25 -21.14 -3.94
N SER A 206 7.42 -21.73 -2.75
CA SER A 206 7.06 -23.12 -2.44
C SER A 206 5.87 -23.30 -1.49
N ALA A 207 5.39 -22.24 -0.81
CA ALA A 207 4.24 -22.36 0.08
C ALA A 207 2.92 -22.23 -0.69
N PRO A 208 1.85 -22.91 -0.26
CA PRO A 208 0.59 -22.88 -1.00
C PRO A 208 0.09 -21.42 -1.09
N PRO A 209 -0.29 -20.92 -2.29
CA PRO A 209 -0.72 -19.53 -2.55
C PRO A 209 -1.94 -19.07 -1.73
N ALA A 210 -2.43 -19.92 -0.84
CA ALA A 210 -3.68 -19.86 -0.11
C ALA A 210 -3.55 -19.44 1.35
N GLN A 211 -2.35 -19.40 1.95
CA GLN A 211 -2.18 -19.12 3.37
C GLN A 211 -1.68 -17.69 3.63
N ARG A 212 -2.29 -17.01 4.61
CA ARG A 212 -1.79 -15.73 5.13
C ARG A 212 -0.53 -15.96 5.96
N ILE A 213 0.47 -15.12 5.80
CA ILE A 213 1.72 -15.21 6.55
C ILE A 213 1.92 -13.91 7.31
N ARG A 214 2.21 -14.00 8.61
CA ARG A 214 2.55 -12.82 9.42
C ARG A 214 4.06 -12.63 9.39
N ILE A 215 4.52 -11.45 8.98
CA ILE A 215 5.94 -11.09 9.01
C ILE A 215 6.33 -10.79 10.44
N THR A 216 7.41 -11.42 10.92
CA THR A 216 8.05 -11.08 12.18
C THR A 216 8.84 -9.78 11.99
N PRO A 217 8.58 -8.72 12.78
CA PRO A 217 9.38 -7.51 12.72
C PRO A 217 10.87 -7.79 12.95
N PRO A 218 11.79 -7.04 12.31
CA PRO A 218 13.21 -7.21 12.58
C PRO A 218 13.50 -6.93 14.06
N ALA A 219 14.43 -7.68 14.65
CA ALA A 219 14.90 -7.39 15.99
C ALA A 219 15.42 -5.95 16.05
N ARG A 220 14.96 -5.16 17.03
CA ARG A 220 15.40 -3.78 17.24
C ARG A 220 16.93 -3.74 17.22
N ARG A 221 17.53 -3.11 16.21
CA ARG A 221 18.97 -2.84 16.19
C ARG A 221 19.26 -1.94 17.38
N THR A 222 19.81 -2.49 18.45
CA THR A 222 20.41 -1.69 19.52
C THR A 222 21.52 -0.87 18.89
N GLY A 223 21.34 0.45 18.87
CA GLY A 223 22.18 1.37 18.12
C GLY A 223 23.67 1.13 18.40
N ARG A 224 24.45 0.98 17.33
CA ARG A 224 25.90 1.14 17.40
C ARG A 224 26.13 2.63 17.64
N ARG A 225 26.60 2.95 18.85
CA ARG A 225 27.10 4.27 19.26
C ARG A 225 28.23 4.74 18.35
#